data_AF-A0A1I6UN41-F1
#
_entry.id   AF-A0A1I6UN41-F1
#
_cell.length_a   1.000
_cell.length_b   1.000
_cell.length_c   1.000
_cell.angle_alpha   90.00
_cell.angle_beta   90.00
_cell.angle_gamma   90.00
#
_symmetry.space_group_name_H-M   'P 1'
#
loop_
_entity.id
_entity.type
_entity.pdbx_description
1 polymer ?
#
loop_
_entity_poly.entity_id
_entity_poly.type
_entity_poly.pdbx_seq_one_letter_code
_entity_poly.pdbx_strand_id
1 'polypeptide(L)'
;MSYVSLSDEETRVIFAGEAAAGFAKLEASQQEEVINRLLNIVTSEAPPSSFVYEHIANLDILIVGDQGRLYTKVVDEIPRGNTEYHVIYLFFIDPNHDYPHKALATYSRNAEGKAEEVTALETVPDVNQYLEDHDALDEDDLRDLLP
;
A
#
# COMPACT_ATOMS: atom_id res chain seq x y z
N MET A 1 -10.65 8.22 -24.43
CA MET A 1 -9.69 9.29 -24.17
C MET A 1 -8.55 8.65 -23.41
N SER A 2 -7.36 8.60 -24.00
CA SER A 2 -6.17 8.05 -23.35
C SER A 2 -5.58 9.12 -22.45
N TYR A 3 -5.63 8.90 -21.14
CA TYR A 3 -4.82 9.67 -20.19
C TYR A 3 -3.38 9.23 -20.39
N VAL A 4 -2.54 10.15 -20.83
CA VAL A 4 -1.09 9.95 -20.85
C VAL A 4 -0.61 10.53 -19.52
N SER A 5 -0.24 9.66 -18.58
CA SER A 5 0.40 10.08 -17.34
C SER A 5 1.67 10.86 -17.68
N LEU A 6 1.83 12.06 -17.11
CA LEU A 6 3.03 12.89 -17.30
C LEU A 6 4.18 12.49 -16.36
N SER A 7 3.93 11.50 -15.51
CA SER A 7 4.89 10.87 -14.61
C SER A 7 4.85 9.37 -14.91
N ASP A 8 5.98 8.80 -15.34
CA ASP A 8 6.15 7.35 -15.52
C ASP A 8 6.24 6.61 -14.17
N GLU A 9 5.97 7.30 -13.05
CA GLU A 9 6.01 6.72 -11.71
C GLU A 9 4.78 5.85 -11.44
N GLU A 10 5.01 4.65 -10.95
CA GLU A 10 3.99 3.64 -10.73
C GLU A 10 3.92 3.24 -9.25
N THR A 11 2.73 3.31 -8.66
CA THR A 11 2.51 2.85 -7.29
C THR A 11 1.96 1.43 -7.30
N ARG A 12 2.63 0.54 -6.56
CA ARG A 12 2.22 -0.86 -6.38
C ARG A 12 1.77 -1.12 -4.94
N VAL A 13 0.79 -2.00 -4.76
CA VAL A 13 0.26 -2.36 -3.43
C VAL A 13 0.56 -3.82 -3.13
N ILE A 14 1.20 -4.09 -2.00
CA ILE A 14 1.48 -5.45 -1.53
C ILE A 14 0.63 -5.72 -0.29
N PHE A 15 -0.23 -6.73 -0.35
CA PHE A 15 -1.00 -7.19 0.81
C PHE A 15 -0.09 -8.05 1.69
N ALA A 16 0.57 -7.41 2.64
CA ALA A 16 1.51 -8.03 3.56
C ALA A 16 0.82 -8.57 4.82
N GLY A 17 1.43 -9.59 5.44
CA GLY A 17 1.00 -10.12 6.73
C GLY A 17 -0.44 -10.63 6.71
N GLU A 18 -1.33 -10.01 7.49
CA GLU A 18 -2.72 -10.45 7.66
C GLU A 18 -3.71 -9.70 6.77
N ALA A 19 -3.25 -8.72 5.99
CA ALA A 19 -4.12 -7.85 5.20
C ALA A 19 -5.01 -8.61 4.22
N ALA A 20 -4.48 -9.58 3.47
CA ALA A 20 -5.27 -10.37 2.53
C ALA A 20 -6.38 -11.17 3.24
N ALA A 21 -6.06 -11.80 4.37
CA ALA A 21 -7.04 -12.53 5.17
C ALA A 21 -8.04 -11.60 5.87
N GLY A 22 -7.63 -10.39 6.25
CA GLY A 22 -8.50 -9.35 6.79
C GLY A 22 -9.47 -8.83 5.74
N PHE A 23 -8.96 -8.51 4.55
CA PHE A 23 -9.72 -8.04 3.40
C PHE A 23 -10.82 -9.03 3.00
N ALA A 24 -10.49 -10.32 2.87
CA ALA A 24 -11.44 -11.36 2.52
C ALA A 24 -12.59 -11.56 3.53
N LYS A 25 -12.46 -11.05 4.76
CA LYS A 25 -13.49 -11.11 5.81
C LYS A 25 -14.37 -9.86 5.89
N LEU A 26 -14.02 -8.81 5.17
CA LEU A 26 -14.81 -7.59 5.10
C LEU A 26 -16.11 -7.85 4.32
N GLU A 27 -17.14 -7.08 4.64
CA GLU A 27 -18.35 -7.03 3.83
C GLU A 27 -18.05 -6.42 2.45
N ALA A 28 -18.84 -6.76 1.43
CA ALA A 28 -18.59 -6.30 0.05
C ALA A 28 -18.44 -4.78 -0.07
N SER A 29 -19.25 -4.00 0.66
CA SER A 29 -19.15 -2.54 0.65
C SER A 29 -17.84 -2.03 1.28
N GLN A 30 -17.33 -2.72 2.31
CA GLN A 30 -16.06 -2.36 2.95
C GLN A 30 -14.87 -2.76 2.06
N GLN A 31 -14.97 -3.89 1.35
CA GLN A 31 -13.98 -4.28 0.35
C GLN A 31 -13.91 -3.23 -0.77
N GLU A 32 -15.07 -2.82 -1.28
CA GLU A 32 -15.18 -1.77 -2.29
C GLU A 32 -14.57 -0.44 -1.80
N GLU A 33 -14.83 -0.01 -0.56
CA GLU A 33 -14.24 1.20 0.01
C GLU A 33 -12.69 1.12 0.07
N VAL A 34 -12.14 -0.02 0.50
CA VAL A 34 -10.69 -0.25 0.56
C VAL A 34 -10.08 -0.22 -0.84
N ILE A 35 -10.65 -0.95 -1.79
CA ILE A 35 -10.16 -0.99 -3.17
C ILE A 35 -10.24 0.40 -3.80
N ASN A 36 -11.39 1.09 -3.69
CA ASN A 36 -11.54 2.44 -4.23
C ASN A 36 -10.52 3.41 -3.60
N ARG A 37 -10.23 3.27 -2.30
CA ARG A 37 -9.19 4.09 -1.65
C ARG A 37 -7.81 3.81 -2.23
N LEU A 38 -7.44 2.54 -2.42
CA LEU A 38 -6.16 2.16 -3.01
C LEU A 38 -6.07 2.61 -4.48
N LEU A 39 -7.12 2.39 -5.27
CA LEU A 39 -7.24 2.84 -6.66
C LEU A 39 -7.03 4.35 -6.78
N ASN A 40 -7.65 5.14 -5.90
CA ASN A 40 -7.46 6.59 -5.89
C ASN A 40 -6.00 7.01 -5.61
N ILE A 41 -5.24 6.20 -4.88
CA ILE A 41 -3.83 6.48 -4.58
C ILE A 41 -2.96 6.04 -5.75
N VAL A 42 -3.12 4.81 -6.25
CA VAL A 42 -2.26 4.29 -7.34
C VAL A 42 -2.44 5.02 -8.67
N THR A 43 -3.63 5.59 -8.90
CA THR A 43 -3.92 6.39 -10.10
C THR A 43 -3.63 7.88 -9.93
N SER A 44 -3.12 8.29 -8.75
CA SER A 44 -2.78 9.69 -8.50
C SER A 44 -1.41 10.04 -9.06
N GLU A 45 -1.27 11.26 -9.57
CA GLU A 45 0.04 11.85 -9.89
C GLU A 45 0.83 12.24 -8.63
N ALA A 46 0.19 12.27 -7.46
CA ALA A 46 0.88 12.57 -6.20
C ALA A 46 1.49 11.30 -5.60
N PRO A 47 2.69 11.38 -4.99
CA PRO A 47 3.31 10.23 -4.37
C PRO A 47 2.43 9.68 -3.24
N PRO A 48 2.42 8.35 -3.00
CA PRO A 48 1.51 7.74 -2.05
C PRO A 48 1.73 8.23 -0.61
N SER A 49 2.94 8.70 -0.26
CA SER A 49 3.20 9.30 1.07
C SER A 49 2.35 10.56 1.33
N SER A 50 1.93 11.28 0.30
CA SER A 50 1.08 12.47 0.43
C SER A 50 -0.33 12.16 0.94
N PHE A 51 -0.76 10.89 0.84
CA PHE A 51 -2.06 10.43 1.30
C PHE A 51 -2.05 9.91 2.74
N VAL A 52 -0.88 9.86 3.38
CA VAL A 52 -0.72 9.41 4.77
C VAL A 52 -1.39 10.41 5.71
N TYR A 53 -2.34 9.90 6.50
CA TYR A 53 -3.09 10.68 7.46
C TYR A 53 -2.33 10.85 8.78
N GLU A 54 -1.67 9.78 9.23
CA GLU A 54 -0.98 9.74 10.51
C GLU A 54 0.21 8.77 10.44
N HIS A 55 1.28 9.06 11.19
CA HIS A 55 2.39 8.14 11.40
C HIS A 55 2.36 7.62 12.84
N ILE A 56 2.47 6.30 13.00
CA ILE A 56 2.55 5.64 14.29
C ILE A 56 3.78 4.73 14.30
N ALA A 57 4.85 5.18 14.96
CA ALA A 57 6.16 4.55 14.87
C ALA A 57 6.60 4.40 13.40
N ASN A 58 6.80 3.18 12.91
CA ASN A 58 7.20 2.93 11.52
C ASN A 58 6.02 2.67 10.57
N LEU A 59 4.78 2.79 11.07
CA LEU A 59 3.57 2.60 10.28
C LEU A 59 3.02 3.93 9.77
N ASP A 60 2.49 3.87 8.57
CA ASP A 60 1.80 4.94 7.87
C ASP A 60 0.31 4.57 7.83
N ILE A 61 -0.55 5.45 8.32
CA ILE A 61 -1.99 5.21 8.41
C ILE A 61 -2.70 5.91 7.26
N LEU A 62 -3.45 5.16 6.46
CA LEU A 62 -4.37 5.71 5.47
C LEU A 62 -5.80 5.57 6.00
N ILE A 63 -6.61 6.60 5.80
CA ILE A 63 -8.05 6.56 6.11
C ILE A 63 -8.83 5.98 4.94
N VAL A 64 -9.88 5.21 5.25
CA VAL A 64 -10.82 4.65 4.29
C VAL A 64 -12.25 4.76 4.86
N GLY A 65 -13.18 5.24 4.05
CA GLY A 65 -14.54 5.54 4.51
C GLY A 65 -14.54 6.56 5.66
N ASP A 66 -15.51 6.44 6.57
CA ASP A 66 -15.68 7.38 7.69
C ASP A 66 -14.78 7.06 8.90
N GLN A 67 -14.50 5.78 9.16
CA GLN A 67 -13.80 5.32 10.37
C GLN A 67 -12.71 4.29 10.09
N GLY A 68 -12.63 3.75 8.87
CA GLY A 68 -11.70 2.69 8.54
C GLY A 68 -10.25 3.19 8.46
N ARG A 69 -9.33 2.32 8.87
CA ARG A 69 -7.88 2.58 8.88
C ARG A 69 -7.14 1.45 8.21
N LEU A 70 -6.22 1.82 7.34
CA LEU A 70 -5.24 0.93 6.73
C LEU A 70 -3.90 1.16 7.42
N TYR A 71 -3.37 0.12 8.04
CA TYR A 71 -2.05 0.16 8.65
C TYR A 71 -1.04 -0.29 7.60
N THR A 72 -0.24 0.67 7.14
CA THR A 72 0.64 0.47 5.99
C THR A 72 2.08 0.81 6.30
N LYS A 73 2.96 0.48 5.36
CA LYS A 73 4.23 1.19 5.17
C LYS A 73 4.25 1.70 3.74
N VAL A 74 4.40 3.00 3.58
CA VAL A 74 4.57 3.65 2.28
C VAL A 74 6.04 3.93 2.05
N VAL A 75 6.53 3.56 0.87
CA VAL A 75 7.90 3.81 0.43
C VAL A 75 7.84 4.39 -0.97
N ASP A 76 8.28 5.64 -1.09
CA ASP A 76 8.35 6.33 -2.37
C ASP A 76 9.74 6.19 -3.01
N GLU A 77 9.82 6.40 -4.33
CA GLU A 77 11.04 6.58 -5.12
C GLU A 77 12.05 5.42 -5.01
N ILE A 78 11.60 4.21 -5.37
CA ILE A 78 12.43 3.01 -5.44
C ILE A 78 12.75 2.61 -6.90
N PRO A 79 13.97 2.13 -7.20
CA PRO A 79 15.15 2.15 -6.33
C PRO A 79 15.63 3.60 -6.09
N ARG A 80 16.35 3.86 -4.99
CA ARG A 80 16.73 5.24 -4.62
C ARG A 80 17.43 5.99 -5.76
N GLY A 81 16.94 7.20 -6.06
CA GLY A 81 17.45 8.04 -7.15
C GLY A 81 16.83 7.73 -8.51
N ASN A 82 15.92 6.75 -8.57
CA ASN A 82 14.95 6.58 -9.63
C ASN A 82 13.54 6.67 -9.01
N THR A 83 12.70 7.54 -9.57
CA THR A 83 11.35 7.77 -9.04
C THR A 83 10.29 6.87 -9.67
N GLU A 84 10.69 5.92 -10.52
CA GLU A 84 9.81 5.07 -11.33
C GLU A 84 8.83 4.22 -10.52
N TYR A 85 9.15 3.82 -9.29
CA TYR A 85 8.23 3.01 -8.48
C TYR A 85 8.02 3.57 -7.07
N HIS A 86 6.81 3.36 -6.58
CA HIS A 86 6.41 3.53 -5.18
C HIS A 86 5.72 2.26 -4.71
N VAL A 87 5.82 1.94 -3.42
CA VAL A 87 5.18 0.74 -2.84
C VAL A 87 4.42 1.06 -1.56
N ILE A 88 3.20 0.52 -1.47
CA ILE A 88 2.39 0.50 -0.26
C ILE A 88 2.30 -0.94 0.25
N TYR A 89 2.93 -1.22 1.38
CA TYR A 89 2.74 -2.46 2.11
C TYR A 89 1.52 -2.32 3.02
N LEU A 90 0.43 -3.03 2.73
CA LEU A 90 -0.74 -3.08 3.59
C LEU A 90 -0.59 -4.24 4.58
N PHE A 91 -0.50 -3.97 5.89
CA PHE A 91 -0.33 -5.02 6.90
C PHE A 91 -1.63 -5.43 7.57
N PHE A 92 -2.54 -4.47 7.77
CA PHE A 92 -3.78 -4.69 8.50
C PHE A 92 -4.86 -3.69 8.10
N ILE A 93 -6.11 -4.14 8.11
CA ILE A 93 -7.30 -3.34 7.81
C ILE A 93 -8.19 -3.32 9.05
N ASP A 94 -8.44 -2.12 9.57
CA ASP A 94 -9.30 -1.88 10.72
C ASP A 94 -10.54 -1.09 10.29
N PRO A 95 -11.67 -1.74 9.98
CA PRO A 95 -12.86 -1.03 9.50
C PRO A 95 -13.55 -0.18 10.57
N ASN A 96 -13.31 -0.44 11.86
CA ASN A 96 -14.06 0.16 12.97
C ASN A 96 -13.19 0.99 13.92
N HIS A 97 -11.89 1.11 13.65
CA HIS A 97 -10.94 1.80 14.52
C HIS A 97 -10.95 1.28 15.97
N ASP A 98 -11.04 -0.05 16.15
CA ASP A 98 -11.13 -0.70 17.48
C ASP A 98 -9.87 -1.53 17.81
N TYR A 99 -8.75 -1.23 17.16
CA TYR A 99 -7.60 -2.13 17.23
C TYR A 99 -6.79 -2.04 18.55
N PRO A 100 -6.44 -3.19 19.17
CA PRO A 100 -5.64 -3.21 20.39
C PRO A 100 -4.16 -2.90 20.12
N HIS A 101 -3.65 -1.86 20.78
CA HIS A 101 -2.27 -1.34 20.67
C HIS A 101 -1.13 -2.37 20.68
N LYS A 102 -1.32 -3.57 21.26
CA LYS A 102 -0.25 -4.58 21.39
C LYS A 102 0.27 -5.12 20.06
N ALA A 103 -0.56 -5.15 19.01
CA ALA A 103 -0.14 -5.66 17.71
C ALA A 103 0.58 -4.61 16.84
N LEU A 104 0.48 -3.32 17.17
CA LEU A 104 1.21 -2.24 16.49
C LEU A 104 2.73 -2.43 16.55
N ALA A 105 3.25 -2.93 17.67
CA ALA A 105 4.69 -3.18 17.81
C ALA A 105 5.22 -4.30 16.90
N THR A 106 4.36 -5.23 16.50
CA THR A 106 4.71 -6.28 15.53
C THR A 106 4.69 -5.71 14.13
N TYR A 107 3.61 -5.03 13.73
CA TYR A 107 3.53 -4.42 12.41
C TYR A 107 4.59 -3.34 12.20
N SER A 108 4.91 -2.53 13.20
CA SER A 108 5.99 -1.53 13.11
C SER A 108 7.36 -2.16 12.83
N ARG A 109 7.65 -3.34 13.38
CA ARG A 109 8.90 -4.06 13.07
C ARG A 109 8.88 -4.65 11.66
N ASN A 110 7.74 -5.19 11.24
CA ASN A 110 7.58 -5.70 9.87
C ASN A 110 7.68 -4.57 8.83
N ALA A 111 7.10 -3.40 9.13
CA ALA A 111 7.17 -2.20 8.31
C ALA A 111 8.61 -1.71 8.12
N GLU A 112 9.40 -1.68 9.21
CA GLU A 112 10.82 -1.35 9.16
C GLU A 112 11.59 -2.32 8.26
N GLY A 113 11.45 -3.63 8.51
CA GLY A 113 12.13 -4.65 7.71
C GLY A 113 11.76 -4.59 6.23
N LYS A 114 10.48 -4.34 5.89
CA LYS A 114 10.04 -4.20 4.50
C LYS A 114 10.56 -2.94 3.83
N ALA A 115 10.63 -1.83 4.57
CA ALA A 115 11.23 -0.60 4.05
C ALA A 115 12.74 -0.77 3.81
N GLU A 116 13.46 -1.42 4.72
CA GLU A 116 14.89 -1.72 4.56
C GLU A 116 15.15 -2.63 3.35
N GLU A 117 14.35 -3.69 3.20
CA GLU A 117 14.47 -4.65 2.10
C GLU A 117 14.28 -3.97 0.73
N VAL A 118 13.18 -3.24 0.55
CA VAL A 118 12.86 -2.63 -0.75
C VAL A 118 13.78 -1.47 -1.11
N THR A 119 14.25 -0.71 -0.11
CA THR A 119 15.17 0.41 -0.36
C THR A 119 16.62 -0.02 -0.55
N ALA A 120 16.94 -1.30 -0.30
CA ALA A 120 18.23 -1.90 -0.62
C ALA A 120 18.35 -2.31 -2.10
N LEU A 121 17.25 -2.31 -2.85
CA LEU A 121 17.24 -2.57 -4.29
C LEU A 121 17.88 -1.38 -5.02
N GLU A 122 18.84 -1.66 -5.89
CA GLU A 122 19.64 -0.62 -6.55
C GLU A 122 19.21 -0.35 -8.00
N THR A 123 18.45 -1.26 -8.61
CA THR A 123 18.06 -1.17 -10.03
C THR A 123 16.58 -1.46 -10.25
N VAL A 124 16.02 -0.88 -11.31
CA VAL A 124 14.63 -1.08 -11.72
C VAL A 124 14.31 -2.55 -11.99
N PRO A 125 15.15 -3.32 -12.69
CA PRO A 125 14.92 -4.76 -12.84
C PRO A 125 14.82 -5.52 -11.50
N ASP A 126 15.62 -5.14 -10.49
CA ASP A 126 15.54 -5.76 -9.17
C ASP A 126 14.22 -5.42 -8.46
N VAL A 127 13.74 -4.17 -8.63
CA VAL A 127 12.42 -3.75 -8.13
C VAL A 127 11.30 -4.52 -8.82
N ASN A 128 11.34 -4.68 -10.14
CA ASN A 128 10.33 -5.43 -10.89
C ASN A 128 10.26 -6.89 -10.44
N GLN A 129 11.42 -7.55 -10.30
CA GLN A 129 11.45 -8.93 -9.79
C GLN A 129 10.90 -9.01 -8.37
N TYR A 130 11.25 -8.05 -7.50
CA TYR A 130 10.74 -7.99 -6.14
C TYR A 130 9.21 -7.83 -6.10
N LEU A 131 8.66 -6.96 -6.95
CA LEU A 131 7.21 -6.73 -7.06
C LEU A 131 6.48 -8.00 -7.54
N GLU A 132 7.02 -8.69 -8.55
CA GLU A 132 6.49 -9.96 -9.04
C GLU A 132 6.54 -11.05 -7.95
N ASP A 133 7.66 -11.19 -7.25
CA ASP A 133 7.84 -12.20 -6.18
C ASP A 133 6.90 -11.97 -4.99
N HIS A 134 6.35 -10.76 -4.86
CA HIS A 134 5.46 -10.34 -3.79
C HIS A 134 3.99 -10.17 -4.20
N ASP A 135 3.61 -10.62 -5.40
CA ASP A 135 2.25 -10.48 -5.95
C ASP A 135 1.75 -9.02 -5.83
N ALA A 136 2.61 -8.05 -6.16
CA ALA A 136 2.30 -6.64 -6.01
C ALA A 136 1.24 -6.18 -7.02
N LEU A 137 0.14 -5.64 -6.50
CA LEU A 137 -1.03 -5.26 -7.26
C LEU A 137 -0.86 -3.88 -7.90
N ASP A 138 -1.19 -3.75 -9.18
CA ASP A 138 -1.38 -2.45 -9.85
C ASP A 138 -2.84 -2.01 -9.93
N GLU A 139 -3.08 -0.93 -10.69
CA GLU A 139 -4.40 -0.39 -11.00
C GLU A 139 -5.35 -1.45 -11.59
N ASP A 140 -4.87 -2.28 -12.52
CA ASP A 140 -5.72 -3.25 -13.21
C ASP A 140 -6.03 -4.43 -12.27
N ASP A 141 -5.04 -4.92 -11.52
CA ASP A 141 -5.25 -5.94 -10.49
C ASP A 141 -6.26 -5.49 -9.42
N LEU A 142 -6.14 -4.24 -8.96
CA LEU A 142 -7.06 -3.68 -7.97
C LEU A 142 -8.48 -3.54 -8.54
N ARG A 143 -8.63 -3.21 -9.82
CA ARG A 143 -9.96 -3.17 -10.48
C ARG A 143 -10.59 -4.54 -10.57
N ASP A 144 -9.80 -5.58 -10.83
CA ASP A 144 -10.28 -6.96 -10.91
C ASP A 144 -10.74 -7.52 -9.54
N LEU A 145 -10.31 -6.90 -8.44
CA LEU A 145 -10.77 -7.24 -7.09
C LEU A 145 -12.11 -6.59 -6.70
N LEU A 146 -12.65 -5.65 -7.51
CA LEU A 146 -13.95 -5.04 -7.22
C LEU A 146 -15.09 -6.08 -7.32
N PRO A 147 -15.99 -6.15 -6.31
CA PRO A 147 -17.07 -7.13 -6.26
C PRO A 147 -18.24 -6.86 -7.24
#